data_AF-A0AAV0Y513-F1
#
_entry.id   AF-A0AAV0Y513-F1
#
_cell.length_a   1.000
_cell.length_b   1.000
_cell.length_c   1.000
_cell.angle_alpha   90.00
_cell.angle_beta   90.00
_cell.angle_gamma   90.00
#
_symmetry.space_group_name_H-M   'P 1'
#
loop_
_entity.id
_entity.type
_entity.pdbx_description
1 polymer ?
#
loop_
_entity_poly.entity_id
_entity_poly.type
_entity_poly.pdbx_seq_one_letter_code
_entity_poly.pdbx_strand_id
1 'polypeptide(L)'
;MMFGEHSKMQFKEQTRAARVERANDRKREQSAILVQSWIRGWLVRKRTRNLILQQFDETFENINDLKPAITVYLSVKKFLTYWDEKRDRQRFEKLCRYIILSLEFDAIKRSYISVALTSEHAVNWISHVKEILSICLIYLTKLQPKSLEDSSFLHTLLHMVVSFTSISRWSAIHSNISLQGLKPGLERLTENLIAHLLNKNVFNTMQTLLITGLSGIKILLKPVAMTAIMTICWRCLVLSNFSTNILKLFVIKIYSIPLLVEHLISLSPKIIETFNSVNLLEKIMQLLNDQNQCDEIFHCLHPSWSLSLIANIVHLAELCAETDKFENNSTSVFIVGLTTFLDTIRVNVVKKHSNVSCVWHPELGWFTANSNCQCSPNIPPLKNQLIPLWCGTLCSKLLRCHLINALAQIPENQQVPSPPPKTNNPIAIIKKAFDLRLSSTSQSSYKLTGVHGTKVVAACNLYFTCLKTITQLRLDIITGKHIVQ
;
A
#
# COMPACT_ATOMS: atom_id res chain seq x y z
N MET A 1 8.85 -88.00 -39.62
CA MET A 1 7.86 -87.12 -38.94
C MET A 1 8.26 -85.64 -38.87
N MET A 2 9.51 -85.21 -39.12
CA MET A 2 9.94 -83.81 -38.91
C MET A 2 9.50 -82.75 -39.95
N PHE A 3 9.07 -83.13 -41.16
CA PHE A 3 8.74 -82.16 -42.23
C PHE A 3 7.33 -81.52 -42.10
N GLY A 4 6.40 -82.16 -41.40
CA GLY A 4 5.04 -81.64 -41.21
C GLY A 4 4.92 -80.55 -40.14
N GLU A 5 5.84 -80.53 -39.17
CA GLU A 5 5.84 -79.53 -38.10
C GLU A 5 6.38 -78.18 -38.58
N HIS A 6 7.41 -78.19 -39.43
CA HIS A 6 8.04 -76.97 -39.94
C HIS A 6 7.10 -76.15 -40.84
N SER A 7 6.30 -76.82 -41.69
CA SER A 7 5.27 -76.18 -42.54
C SER A 7 4.11 -75.59 -41.71
N LYS A 8 3.67 -76.31 -40.66
CA LYS A 8 2.68 -75.78 -39.70
C LYS A 8 3.19 -74.59 -38.91
N MET A 9 4.48 -74.58 -38.55
CA MET A 9 5.10 -73.48 -37.83
C MET A 9 5.20 -72.23 -38.71
N GLN A 10 5.61 -72.38 -39.97
CA GLN A 10 5.66 -71.30 -40.97
C GLN A 10 4.27 -70.70 -41.25
N PHE A 11 3.25 -71.54 -41.39
CA PHE A 11 1.86 -71.08 -41.57
C PHE A 11 1.34 -70.31 -40.36
N LYS A 12 1.65 -70.77 -39.14
CA LYS A 12 1.30 -70.07 -37.89
C LYS A 12 2.02 -68.72 -37.79
N GLU A 13 3.28 -68.63 -38.18
CA GLU A 13 4.04 -67.39 -38.21
C GLU A 13 3.50 -66.39 -39.24
N GLN A 14 3.20 -66.83 -40.47
CA GLN A 14 2.58 -65.97 -41.48
C GLN A 14 1.21 -65.45 -41.03
N THR A 15 0.40 -66.31 -40.40
CA THR A 15 -0.90 -65.90 -39.85
C THR A 15 -0.74 -64.90 -38.70
N ARG A 16 0.29 -65.06 -37.86
CA ARG A 16 0.63 -64.11 -36.79
C ARG A 16 1.13 -62.78 -37.35
N ALA A 17 2.02 -62.81 -38.34
CA ALA A 17 2.55 -61.63 -39.02
C ALA A 17 1.42 -60.82 -39.68
N ALA A 18 0.52 -61.47 -40.43
CA ALA A 18 -0.64 -60.82 -41.04
C ALA A 18 -1.62 -60.22 -40.01
N ARG A 19 -1.74 -60.83 -38.82
CA ARG A 19 -2.54 -60.25 -37.71
C ARG A 19 -1.86 -59.02 -37.11
N VAL A 20 -0.54 -59.06 -36.93
CA VAL A 20 0.25 -57.94 -36.41
C VAL A 20 0.24 -56.76 -37.40
N GLU A 21 0.35 -57.04 -38.70
CA GLU A 21 0.28 -56.04 -39.77
C GLU A 21 -1.09 -55.34 -39.77
N ARG A 22 -2.19 -56.09 -39.77
CA ARG A 22 -3.55 -55.51 -39.64
C ARG A 22 -3.74 -54.71 -38.35
N ALA A 23 -3.16 -55.16 -37.24
CA ALA A 23 -3.22 -54.42 -35.98
C ALA A 23 -2.41 -53.11 -36.04
N ASN A 24 -1.26 -53.13 -36.70
CA ASN A 24 -0.43 -51.94 -36.93
C ASN A 24 -1.10 -50.94 -37.88
N ASP A 25 -1.77 -51.41 -38.93
CA ASP A 25 -2.51 -50.54 -39.85
C ASP A 25 -3.69 -49.87 -39.16
N ARG A 26 -4.46 -50.61 -38.35
CA ARG A 26 -5.51 -50.02 -37.50
C ARG A 26 -4.95 -48.98 -36.53
N LYS A 27 -3.80 -49.25 -35.91
CA LYS A 27 -3.13 -48.29 -35.02
C LYS A 27 -2.67 -47.04 -35.78
N ARG A 28 -2.12 -47.20 -37.00
CA ARG A 28 -1.71 -46.07 -37.85
C ARG A 28 -2.90 -45.21 -38.24
N GLU A 29 -4.00 -45.83 -38.65
CA GLU A 29 -5.23 -45.14 -39.02
C GLU A 29 -5.83 -44.39 -37.82
N GLN A 30 -5.95 -45.04 -36.66
CA GLN A 30 -6.42 -44.40 -35.44
C GLN A 30 -5.52 -43.23 -35.01
N SER A 31 -4.20 -43.40 -35.11
CA SER A 31 -3.23 -42.35 -34.81
C SER A 31 -3.38 -41.17 -35.78
N ALA A 32 -3.56 -41.44 -37.08
CA ALA A 32 -3.77 -40.42 -38.09
C ALA A 32 -5.07 -39.65 -37.86
N ILE A 33 -6.18 -40.33 -37.56
CA ILE A 33 -7.46 -39.70 -37.22
C ILE A 33 -7.31 -38.80 -36.00
N LEU A 34 -6.62 -39.29 -34.95
CA LEU A 34 -6.38 -38.52 -33.74
C LEU A 34 -5.58 -37.25 -34.06
N VAL A 35 -4.44 -37.36 -34.73
CA VAL A 35 -3.61 -36.20 -35.13
C VAL A 35 -4.41 -35.22 -35.99
N GLN A 36 -5.16 -35.69 -36.99
CA GLN A 36 -5.99 -34.85 -37.85
C GLN A 36 -7.07 -34.12 -37.06
N SER A 37 -7.73 -34.78 -36.11
CA SER A 37 -8.76 -34.16 -35.27
C SER A 37 -8.17 -33.04 -34.39
N TRP A 38 -6.99 -33.24 -33.81
CA TRP A 38 -6.28 -32.24 -33.03
C TRP A 38 -5.87 -31.04 -33.88
N ILE A 39 -5.32 -31.27 -35.08
CA ILE A 39 -4.91 -30.22 -36.01
C ILE A 39 -6.13 -29.41 -36.49
N ARG A 40 -7.23 -30.08 -36.90
CA ARG A 40 -8.47 -29.39 -37.32
C ARG A 40 -9.05 -28.56 -36.18
N GLY A 41 -9.11 -29.11 -34.97
CA GLY A 41 -9.57 -28.38 -33.79
C GLY A 41 -8.68 -27.17 -33.45
N TRP A 42 -7.36 -27.32 -33.57
CA TRP A 42 -6.41 -26.22 -33.38
C TRP A 42 -6.57 -25.12 -34.43
N LEU A 43 -6.72 -25.49 -35.72
CA LEU A 43 -6.93 -24.53 -36.81
C LEU A 43 -8.21 -23.72 -36.61
N VAL A 44 -9.32 -24.38 -36.24
CA VAL A 44 -10.60 -23.69 -35.96
C VAL A 44 -10.44 -22.74 -34.79
N ARG A 45 -9.87 -23.19 -33.65
CA ARG A 45 -9.63 -22.30 -32.49
C ARG A 45 -8.75 -21.10 -32.84
N LYS A 46 -7.71 -21.31 -33.66
CA LYS A 46 -6.82 -20.24 -34.15
C LYS A 46 -7.59 -19.25 -35.04
N ARG A 47 -8.42 -19.74 -35.96
CA ARG A 47 -9.23 -18.89 -36.84
C ARG A 47 -10.27 -18.09 -36.06
N THR A 48 -11.00 -18.73 -35.16
CA THR A 48 -11.99 -18.07 -34.29
C THR A 48 -11.34 -16.99 -33.44
N ARG A 49 -10.20 -17.28 -32.81
CA ARG A 49 -9.43 -16.28 -32.05
C ARG A 49 -9.06 -15.09 -32.91
N ASN A 50 -8.50 -15.32 -34.10
CA ASN A 50 -8.07 -14.23 -34.98
C ASN A 50 -9.26 -13.36 -35.42
N LEU A 51 -10.41 -13.98 -35.72
CA LEU A 51 -11.62 -13.26 -36.10
C LEU A 51 -12.16 -12.41 -34.94
N ILE A 52 -12.13 -12.92 -33.71
CA ILE A 52 -12.51 -12.14 -32.52
C ILE A 52 -11.56 -10.97 -32.30
N LEU A 53 -10.25 -11.17 -32.46
CA LEU A 53 -9.26 -10.08 -32.33
C LEU A 53 -9.44 -9.02 -33.42
N GLN A 54 -9.76 -9.41 -34.65
CA GLN A 54 -10.06 -8.47 -35.74
C GLN A 54 -11.34 -7.67 -35.46
N GLN A 55 -12.42 -8.33 -35.05
CA GLN A 55 -13.66 -7.66 -34.65
C GLN A 55 -13.44 -6.67 -33.50
N PHE A 56 -12.59 -7.02 -32.55
CA PHE A 56 -12.19 -6.12 -31.48
C PHE A 56 -11.44 -4.91 -32.05
N ASP A 57 -10.42 -5.13 -32.89
CA ASP A 57 -9.62 -4.05 -33.47
C ASP A 57 -10.49 -3.08 -34.31
N GLU A 58 -11.45 -3.59 -35.09
CA GLU A 58 -12.47 -2.80 -35.81
C GLU A 58 -13.44 -2.06 -34.86
N THR A 59 -13.77 -2.66 -33.72
CA THR A 59 -14.63 -2.02 -32.72
C THR A 59 -13.95 -0.78 -32.14
N PHE A 60 -12.64 -0.84 -31.89
CA PHE A 60 -11.85 0.19 -31.20
C PHE A 60 -10.87 0.94 -32.11
N GLU A 61 -11.09 0.93 -33.43
CA GLU A 61 -10.25 1.64 -34.40
C GLU A 61 -10.21 3.15 -34.11
N ASN A 62 -11.39 3.77 -33.93
CA ASN A 62 -11.54 5.14 -33.49
C ASN A 62 -12.12 5.20 -32.07
N ILE A 63 -11.26 5.48 -31.08
CA ILE A 63 -11.64 5.51 -29.66
C ILE A 63 -12.64 6.64 -29.35
N ASN A 64 -12.63 7.72 -30.15
CA ASN A 64 -13.51 8.87 -29.94
C ASN A 64 -14.93 8.62 -30.46
N ASP A 65 -15.13 7.63 -31.32
CA ASP A 65 -16.45 7.25 -31.81
C ASP A 65 -17.11 6.25 -30.86
N LEU A 66 -17.85 6.78 -29.88
CA LEU A 66 -18.49 5.99 -28.84
C LEU A 66 -19.71 5.23 -29.39
N LYS A 67 -19.51 3.93 -29.60
CA LYS A 67 -20.52 2.94 -29.96
C LYS A 67 -21.46 2.62 -28.78
N PRO A 68 -22.66 2.04 -29.02
CA PRO A 68 -23.57 1.66 -27.95
C PRO A 68 -22.92 0.72 -26.94
N ALA A 69 -23.08 0.98 -25.64
CA ALA A 69 -22.35 0.29 -24.59
C ALA A 69 -22.54 -1.24 -24.60
N ILE A 70 -23.71 -1.72 -25.02
CA ILE A 70 -23.99 -3.16 -25.13
C ILE A 70 -23.13 -3.85 -26.21
N THR A 71 -22.91 -3.18 -27.34
CA THR A 71 -22.08 -3.73 -28.44
C THR A 71 -20.62 -3.84 -28.01
N VAL A 72 -20.15 -2.81 -27.30
CA VAL A 72 -18.82 -2.78 -26.70
C VAL A 72 -18.68 -3.91 -25.68
N TYR A 73 -19.61 -4.02 -24.73
CA TYR A 73 -19.59 -5.07 -23.70
C TYR A 73 -19.52 -6.48 -24.32
N LEU A 74 -20.31 -6.78 -25.35
CA LEU A 74 -20.29 -8.08 -26.01
C LEU A 74 -18.97 -8.34 -26.76
N SER A 75 -18.41 -7.32 -27.40
CA SER A 75 -17.11 -7.39 -28.08
C SER A 75 -15.98 -7.67 -27.08
N VAL A 76 -15.95 -6.93 -25.98
CA VAL A 76 -14.94 -7.09 -24.91
C VAL A 76 -15.07 -8.43 -24.21
N LYS A 77 -16.30 -8.88 -23.93
CA LYS A 77 -16.55 -10.20 -23.34
C LYS A 77 -15.94 -11.32 -24.19
N LYS A 78 -16.07 -11.27 -25.53
CA LYS A 78 -15.43 -12.24 -26.43
C LYS A 78 -13.91 -12.09 -26.41
N PHE A 79 -13.39 -10.87 -26.46
CA PHE A 79 -11.95 -10.60 -26.41
C PHE A 79 -11.29 -11.20 -25.15
N LEU A 80 -11.89 -11.02 -23.97
CA LEU A 80 -11.35 -11.54 -22.71
C LEU A 80 -11.21 -13.07 -22.69
N THR A 81 -12.06 -13.82 -23.41
CA THR A 81 -11.95 -15.30 -23.47
C THR A 81 -10.67 -15.81 -24.12
N TYR A 82 -10.03 -15.01 -24.97
CA TYR A 82 -8.78 -15.36 -25.66
C TYR A 82 -7.63 -14.42 -25.31
N TRP A 83 -7.82 -13.57 -24.31
CA TRP A 83 -6.85 -12.55 -23.90
C TRP A 83 -5.52 -13.19 -23.54
N ASP A 84 -4.44 -12.58 -24.03
CA ASP A 84 -3.07 -12.94 -23.66
C ASP A 84 -2.31 -11.70 -23.20
N GLU A 85 -1.70 -11.80 -22.03
CA GLU A 85 -1.04 -10.68 -21.35
C GLU A 85 0.10 -10.04 -22.17
N LYS A 86 0.89 -10.84 -22.88
CA LYS A 86 2.04 -10.32 -23.62
C LYS A 86 1.61 -9.76 -24.97
N ARG A 87 0.71 -10.47 -25.65
CA ARG A 87 0.26 -10.13 -27.00
C ARG A 87 -0.68 -8.92 -27.01
N ASP A 88 -1.60 -8.84 -26.06
CA ASP A 88 -2.74 -7.93 -26.15
C ASP A 88 -2.58 -6.68 -25.27
N ARG A 89 -1.35 -6.37 -24.82
CA ARG A 89 -1.05 -5.18 -24.01
C ARG A 89 -1.62 -3.88 -24.63
N GLN A 90 -1.32 -3.62 -25.89
CA GLN A 90 -1.78 -2.41 -26.59
C GLN A 90 -3.29 -2.38 -26.80
N ARG A 91 -3.91 -3.53 -27.12
CA ARG A 91 -5.37 -3.67 -27.25
C ARG A 91 -6.06 -3.37 -25.93
N PHE A 92 -5.50 -3.88 -24.83
CA PHE A 92 -6.02 -3.63 -23.49
C PHE A 92 -5.88 -2.17 -23.07
N GLU A 93 -4.77 -1.51 -23.41
CA GLU A 93 -4.62 -0.06 -23.18
C GLU A 93 -5.70 0.74 -23.92
N LYS A 94 -5.93 0.45 -25.21
CA LYS A 94 -7.00 1.07 -25.99
C LYS A 94 -8.38 0.85 -25.36
N LEU A 95 -8.65 -0.37 -24.90
CA LEU A 95 -9.88 -0.70 -24.17
C LEU A 95 -10.07 0.17 -22.93
N CYS A 96 -9.04 0.27 -22.08
CA CYS A 96 -9.12 1.09 -20.87
C CYS A 96 -9.40 2.55 -21.20
N ARG A 97 -8.70 3.12 -22.19
CA ARG A 97 -8.94 4.50 -22.65
C ARG A 97 -10.38 4.69 -23.15
N TYR A 98 -10.89 3.75 -23.95
CA TYR A 98 -12.27 3.79 -24.43
C TYR A 98 -13.29 3.76 -23.29
N ILE A 99 -13.12 2.85 -22.33
CA ILE A 99 -14.06 2.73 -21.20
C ILE A 99 -14.04 4.01 -20.35
N ILE A 100 -12.86 4.58 -20.07
CA ILE A 100 -12.75 5.84 -19.34
C ILE A 100 -13.54 6.95 -20.06
N LEU A 101 -13.29 7.13 -21.37
CA LEU A 101 -13.99 8.14 -22.18
C LEU A 101 -15.50 7.92 -22.21
N SER A 102 -15.92 6.66 -22.29
CA SER A 102 -17.33 6.27 -22.25
C SER A 102 -18.00 6.60 -20.90
N LEU A 103 -17.30 6.45 -19.77
CA LEU A 103 -17.83 6.80 -18.45
C LEU A 103 -18.01 8.32 -18.27
N GLU A 104 -17.11 9.10 -18.87
CA GLU A 104 -17.15 10.57 -18.83
C GLU A 104 -18.15 11.18 -19.82
N PHE A 105 -18.78 10.36 -20.68
CA PHE A 105 -19.77 10.82 -21.65
C PHE A 105 -21.19 10.90 -21.06
N ASP A 106 -21.95 11.93 -21.43
CA ASP A 106 -23.28 12.21 -20.86
C ASP A 106 -24.39 11.27 -21.35
N ALA A 107 -24.29 10.76 -22.59
CA ALA A 107 -25.35 9.95 -23.15
C ALA A 107 -25.36 8.53 -22.55
N ILE A 108 -26.43 8.20 -21.83
CA ILE A 108 -26.60 6.90 -21.15
C ILE A 108 -26.32 5.73 -22.09
N LYS A 109 -26.89 5.71 -23.30
CA LYS A 109 -26.73 4.59 -24.26
C LYS A 109 -25.28 4.30 -24.65
N ARG A 110 -24.40 5.31 -24.55
CA ARG A 110 -22.97 5.23 -24.91
C ARG A 110 -22.07 5.08 -23.69
N SER A 111 -22.61 5.26 -22.49
CA SER A 111 -21.85 5.12 -21.26
C SER A 111 -21.75 3.65 -20.85
N TYR A 112 -20.53 3.19 -20.55
CA TYR A 112 -20.27 1.78 -20.26
C TYR A 112 -21.06 1.24 -19.06
N ILE A 113 -21.43 2.14 -18.13
CA ILE A 113 -22.26 1.82 -16.96
C ILE A 113 -23.70 1.44 -17.33
N SER A 114 -24.20 1.83 -18.50
CA SER A 114 -25.59 1.58 -18.88
C SER A 114 -25.92 0.08 -18.98
N VAL A 115 -24.93 -0.76 -19.25
CA VAL A 115 -25.08 -2.22 -19.29
C VAL A 115 -25.38 -2.76 -17.89
N ALA A 116 -24.85 -2.13 -16.83
CA ALA A 116 -25.16 -2.48 -15.45
C ALA A 116 -26.59 -2.12 -15.05
N LEU A 117 -27.21 -1.16 -15.74
CA LEU A 117 -28.59 -0.71 -15.49
C LEU A 117 -29.63 -1.64 -16.14
N THR A 118 -29.22 -2.51 -17.07
CA THR A 118 -30.10 -3.50 -17.70
C THR A 118 -30.13 -4.77 -16.85
N SER A 119 -31.31 -5.16 -16.37
CA SER A 119 -31.51 -6.32 -15.48
C SER A 119 -30.93 -7.63 -16.04
N GLU A 120 -31.03 -7.85 -17.35
CA GLU A 120 -30.52 -9.05 -18.04
C GLU A 120 -28.99 -9.20 -18.00
N HIS A 121 -28.26 -8.09 -17.87
CA HIS A 121 -26.81 -8.07 -18.01
C HIS A 121 -26.06 -7.59 -16.78
N ALA A 122 -26.76 -7.02 -15.79
CA ALA A 122 -26.16 -6.43 -14.59
C ALA A 122 -25.15 -7.35 -13.89
N VAL A 123 -25.55 -8.57 -13.55
CA VAL A 123 -24.69 -9.53 -12.81
C VAL A 123 -23.45 -9.93 -13.63
N ASN A 124 -23.66 -10.24 -14.92
CA ASN A 124 -22.58 -10.62 -15.82
C ASN A 124 -21.61 -9.46 -16.05
N TRP A 125 -22.12 -8.23 -16.11
CA TRP A 125 -21.31 -7.03 -16.24
C TRP A 125 -20.45 -6.79 -15.00
N ILE A 126 -20.97 -7.02 -13.78
CA ILE A 126 -20.16 -6.91 -12.55
C ILE A 126 -18.99 -7.89 -12.60
N SER A 127 -19.24 -9.16 -12.96
CA SER A 127 -18.18 -10.17 -13.11
C SER A 127 -17.14 -9.76 -14.16
N HIS A 128 -17.62 -9.22 -15.29
CA HIS A 128 -16.79 -8.74 -16.38
C HIS A 128 -15.89 -7.56 -15.97
N VAL A 129 -16.42 -6.57 -15.26
CA VAL A 129 -15.62 -5.44 -14.75
C VAL A 129 -14.60 -5.91 -13.72
N LYS A 130 -14.96 -6.87 -12.85
CA LYS A 130 -14.01 -7.49 -11.92
C LYS A 130 -12.85 -8.18 -12.64
N GLU A 131 -13.10 -8.84 -13.76
CA GLU A 131 -12.07 -9.45 -14.61
C GLU A 131 -11.14 -8.37 -15.19
N ILE A 132 -11.70 -7.32 -15.79
CA ILE A 132 -10.92 -6.18 -16.33
C ILE A 132 -10.06 -5.53 -15.24
N LEU A 133 -10.61 -5.26 -14.06
CA LEU A 133 -9.87 -4.68 -12.94
C LEU A 133 -8.76 -5.62 -12.44
N SER A 134 -8.98 -6.93 -12.48
CA SER A 134 -7.94 -7.92 -12.13
C SER A 134 -6.78 -7.86 -13.13
N ILE A 135 -7.07 -7.73 -14.43
CA ILE A 135 -6.06 -7.56 -15.48
C ILE A 135 -5.31 -6.23 -15.29
N CYS A 136 -6.01 -5.16 -14.90
CA CYS A 136 -5.37 -3.88 -14.56
C CYS A 136 -4.32 -4.06 -13.45
N LEU A 137 -4.66 -4.78 -12.37
CA LEU A 137 -3.71 -5.05 -11.29
C LEU A 137 -2.50 -5.87 -11.76
N ILE A 138 -2.72 -6.87 -12.63
CA ILE A 138 -1.62 -7.68 -13.20
C ILE A 138 -0.62 -6.78 -13.95
N TYR A 139 -1.10 -5.91 -14.85
CA TYR A 139 -0.21 -5.00 -15.55
C TYR A 139 0.46 -3.99 -14.60
N LEU A 140 -0.30 -3.42 -13.65
CA LEU A 140 0.24 -2.48 -12.68
C LEU A 140 1.40 -3.06 -11.86
N THR A 141 1.38 -4.36 -11.53
CA THR A 141 2.51 -4.99 -10.82
C THR A 141 3.81 -5.07 -11.64
N LYS A 142 3.72 -5.02 -12.97
CA LYS A 142 4.87 -5.25 -13.88
C LYS A 142 5.41 -3.96 -14.49
N LEU A 143 4.61 -2.89 -14.53
CA LEU A 143 5.00 -1.63 -15.13
C LEU A 143 6.09 -0.93 -14.32
N GLN A 144 7.08 -0.37 -15.03
CA GLN A 144 8.14 0.42 -14.42
C GLN A 144 7.95 1.91 -14.78
N PRO A 145 7.91 2.83 -13.79
CA PRO A 145 7.70 4.25 -14.05
C PRO A 145 8.81 4.94 -14.88
N LYS A 146 9.91 4.24 -15.21
CA LYS A 146 11.08 4.78 -15.93
C LYS A 146 10.83 5.00 -17.42
N SER A 147 10.02 4.14 -18.05
CA SER A 147 9.73 4.24 -19.49
C SER A 147 8.55 5.18 -19.75
N LEU A 148 8.63 6.00 -20.81
CA LEU A 148 7.56 6.93 -21.18
C LEU A 148 6.26 6.19 -21.56
N GLU A 149 6.37 5.10 -22.31
CA GLU A 149 5.23 4.27 -22.69
C GLU A 149 4.58 3.61 -21.47
N ASP A 150 5.41 3.08 -20.56
CA ASP A 150 4.92 2.48 -19.32
C ASP A 150 4.27 3.52 -18.40
N SER A 151 4.76 4.77 -18.40
CA SER A 151 4.18 5.87 -17.61
C SER A 151 2.79 6.26 -18.09
N SER A 152 2.59 6.34 -19.42
CA SER A 152 1.26 6.58 -20.02
C SER A 152 0.29 5.46 -19.72
N PHE A 153 0.73 4.21 -19.88
CA PHE A 153 -0.12 3.05 -19.62
C PHE A 153 -0.44 2.91 -18.14
N LEU A 154 0.54 3.14 -17.25
CA LEU A 154 0.35 3.22 -15.80
C LEU A 154 -0.74 4.23 -15.44
N HIS A 155 -0.69 5.43 -16.00
CA HIS A 155 -1.70 6.46 -15.74
C HIS A 155 -3.09 6.04 -16.21
N THR A 156 -3.18 5.43 -17.41
CA THR A 156 -4.43 4.89 -17.95
C THR A 156 -5.03 3.82 -17.02
N LEU A 157 -4.22 2.87 -16.55
CA LEU A 157 -4.68 1.80 -15.66
C LEU A 157 -5.10 2.35 -14.29
N LEU A 158 -4.32 3.25 -13.70
CA LEU A 158 -4.70 3.91 -12.44
C LEU A 158 -6.00 4.71 -12.60
N HIS A 159 -6.17 5.42 -13.71
CA HIS A 159 -7.39 6.16 -13.97
C HIS A 159 -8.59 5.21 -14.09
N MET A 160 -8.44 4.10 -14.82
CA MET A 160 -9.45 3.06 -14.92
C MET A 160 -9.89 2.53 -13.55
N VAL A 161 -8.94 2.16 -12.68
CA VAL A 161 -9.27 1.67 -11.33
C VAL A 161 -9.95 2.75 -10.49
N VAL A 162 -9.51 4.01 -10.55
CA VAL A 162 -10.15 5.11 -9.82
C VAL A 162 -11.58 5.38 -10.35
N SER A 163 -11.81 5.29 -11.65
CA SER A 163 -13.11 5.56 -12.27
C SER A 163 -14.16 4.50 -11.97
N PHE A 164 -13.78 3.26 -11.63
CA PHE A 164 -14.72 2.22 -11.19
C PHE A 164 -14.88 2.11 -9.67
N THR A 165 -14.05 2.81 -8.89
CA THR A 165 -14.12 2.81 -7.42
C THR A 165 -14.85 4.04 -6.86
N SER A 166 -15.49 4.85 -7.72
CA SER A 166 -16.40 5.93 -7.32
C SER A 166 -17.30 6.32 -8.48
N ILE A 167 -18.52 6.77 -8.15
CA ILE A 167 -19.50 7.26 -9.12
C ILE A 167 -19.22 8.70 -9.59
N SER A 168 -18.20 9.38 -9.07
CA SER A 168 -18.00 10.82 -9.29
C SER A 168 -17.75 11.21 -10.75
N ARG A 169 -17.14 10.32 -11.54
CA ARG A 169 -16.83 10.55 -12.95
C ARG A 169 -17.86 9.98 -13.93
N TRP A 170 -18.94 9.38 -13.41
CA TRP A 170 -19.97 8.77 -14.27
C TRP A 170 -20.95 9.84 -14.75
N SER A 171 -20.57 10.58 -15.79
CA SER A 171 -21.29 11.79 -16.23
C SER A 171 -22.74 11.49 -16.57
N ALA A 172 -23.00 10.37 -17.26
CA ALA A 172 -24.35 9.91 -17.59
C ALA A 172 -25.30 9.78 -16.38
N ILE A 173 -24.80 9.56 -15.17
CA ILE A 173 -25.66 9.46 -13.97
C ILE A 173 -25.91 10.83 -13.36
N HIS A 174 -24.93 11.74 -13.40
CA HIS A 174 -25.10 13.09 -12.85
C HIS A 174 -25.96 13.96 -13.75
N SER A 175 -25.81 13.83 -15.07
CA SER A 175 -26.54 14.62 -16.07
C SER A 175 -28.02 14.23 -16.20
N ASN A 176 -28.42 13.04 -15.73
CA ASN A 176 -29.80 12.55 -15.83
C ASN A 176 -30.49 12.51 -14.47
N ILE A 177 -31.45 13.42 -14.27
CA ILE A 177 -32.19 13.59 -12.99
C ILE A 177 -32.94 12.31 -12.59
N SER A 178 -33.48 11.56 -13.56
CA SER A 178 -34.21 10.31 -13.31
C SER A 178 -33.34 9.19 -12.72
N LEU A 179 -32.03 9.22 -12.94
CA LEU A 179 -31.10 8.19 -12.44
C LEU A 179 -30.51 8.52 -11.07
N GLN A 180 -30.82 9.69 -10.50
CA GLN A 180 -30.32 10.13 -9.20
C GLN A 180 -30.75 9.17 -8.08
N GLY A 181 -31.95 8.59 -8.16
CA GLY A 181 -32.44 7.60 -7.20
C GLY A 181 -31.64 6.28 -7.19
N LEU A 182 -30.87 5.99 -8.25
CA LEU A 182 -30.04 4.79 -8.36
C LEU A 182 -28.63 4.98 -7.76
N LYS A 183 -28.26 6.21 -7.38
CA LYS A 183 -26.94 6.52 -6.80
C LYS A 183 -26.54 5.59 -5.65
N PRO A 184 -27.40 5.33 -4.63
CA PRO A 184 -27.04 4.42 -3.53
C PRO A 184 -26.76 2.99 -4.00
N GLY A 185 -27.51 2.49 -4.98
CA GLY A 185 -27.29 1.15 -5.54
C GLY A 185 -25.98 1.06 -6.32
N LEU A 186 -25.62 2.14 -7.02
CA LEU A 186 -24.38 2.26 -7.77
C LEU A 186 -23.15 2.45 -6.87
N GLU A 187 -23.30 3.17 -5.75
CA GLU A 187 -22.27 3.25 -4.72
C GLU A 187 -21.98 1.85 -4.15
N ARG A 188 -23.03 1.09 -3.79
CA ARG A 188 -22.88 -0.33 -3.38
C ARG A 188 -22.22 -1.20 -4.46
N LEU A 189 -22.44 -0.90 -5.73
CA LEU A 189 -21.72 -1.57 -6.83
C LEU A 189 -20.22 -1.23 -6.79
N THR A 190 -19.86 0.05 -6.60
CA THR A 190 -18.44 0.44 -6.47
C THR A 190 -17.79 -0.17 -5.23
N GLU A 191 -18.51 -0.27 -4.11
CA GLU A 191 -18.06 -0.98 -2.90
C GLU A 191 -17.74 -2.45 -3.19
N ASN A 192 -18.61 -3.14 -3.95
CA ASN A 192 -18.38 -4.52 -4.37
C ASN A 192 -17.11 -4.65 -5.25
N LEU A 193 -16.86 -3.70 -6.14
CA LEU A 193 -15.64 -3.66 -6.94
C LEU A 193 -14.40 -3.40 -6.07
N ILE A 194 -14.47 -2.50 -5.10
CA ILE A 194 -13.38 -2.25 -4.13
C ILE A 194 -13.12 -3.52 -3.29
N ALA A 195 -14.16 -4.22 -2.81
CA ALA A 195 -14.01 -5.48 -2.09
C ALA A 195 -13.32 -6.55 -2.94
N HIS A 196 -13.62 -6.61 -4.24
CA HIS A 196 -12.91 -7.48 -5.18
C HIS A 196 -11.42 -7.11 -5.32
N LEU A 197 -11.09 -5.82 -5.38
CA LEU A 197 -9.69 -5.35 -5.42
C LEU A 197 -8.92 -5.74 -4.13
N LEU A 198 -9.58 -5.65 -2.97
CA LEU A 198 -9.02 -6.13 -1.69
C LEU A 198 -8.69 -7.62 -1.76
N ASN A 199 -9.61 -8.45 -2.25
CA ASN A 199 -9.40 -9.89 -2.44
C ASN A 199 -8.28 -10.22 -3.44
N LYS A 200 -7.96 -9.30 -4.36
CA LYS A 200 -6.86 -9.40 -5.32
C LYS A 200 -5.56 -8.76 -4.82
N ASN A 201 -5.43 -8.49 -3.52
CA ASN A 201 -4.23 -7.93 -2.90
C ASN A 201 -3.78 -6.58 -3.51
N VAL A 202 -4.73 -5.68 -3.75
CA VAL A 202 -4.43 -4.34 -4.30
C VAL A 202 -3.32 -3.60 -3.55
N PHE A 203 -3.20 -3.76 -2.23
CA PHE A 203 -2.11 -3.16 -1.45
C PHE A 203 -0.71 -3.65 -1.86
N ASN A 204 -0.54 -4.92 -2.23
CA ASN A 204 0.74 -5.42 -2.74
C ASN A 204 1.09 -4.79 -4.11
N THR A 205 0.08 -4.58 -4.95
CA THR A 205 0.25 -3.91 -6.24
C THR A 205 0.67 -2.46 -6.05
N MET A 206 -0.03 -1.73 -5.18
CA MET A 206 0.28 -0.33 -4.87
C MET A 206 1.64 -0.19 -4.18
N GLN A 207 1.99 -1.11 -3.27
CA GLN A 207 3.32 -1.16 -2.65
C GLN A 207 4.43 -1.28 -3.70
N THR A 208 4.27 -2.20 -4.66
CA THR A 208 5.27 -2.40 -5.72
C THR A 208 5.47 -1.13 -6.56
N LEU A 209 4.38 -0.45 -6.92
CA LEU A 209 4.44 0.82 -7.66
C LEU A 209 5.10 1.95 -6.86
N LEU A 210 4.77 2.06 -5.57
CA LEU A 210 5.34 3.10 -4.71
C LEU A 210 6.83 2.86 -4.47
N ILE A 211 7.26 1.62 -4.20
CA ILE A 211 8.69 1.28 -4.05
C ILE A 211 9.45 1.57 -5.34
N THR A 212 8.92 1.13 -6.49
CA THR A 212 9.59 1.37 -7.79
C THR A 212 9.59 2.85 -8.20
N GLY A 213 8.60 3.62 -7.78
CA GLY A 213 8.45 5.04 -8.11
C GLY A 213 9.18 6.00 -7.17
N LEU A 214 9.36 5.63 -5.89
CA LEU A 214 9.85 6.52 -4.82
C LEU A 214 11.25 6.16 -4.30
N SER A 215 11.64 4.88 -4.27
CA SER A 215 12.89 4.44 -3.62
C SER A 215 14.18 4.75 -4.41
N GLY A 216 14.09 5.47 -5.53
CA GLY A 216 15.26 5.89 -6.32
C GLY A 216 15.84 7.24 -5.90
N ILE A 217 17.05 7.57 -6.38
CA ILE A 217 17.67 8.90 -6.19
C ILE A 217 16.78 10.01 -6.78
N LYS A 218 16.10 9.71 -7.89
CA LYS A 218 15.11 10.57 -8.52
C LYS A 218 13.73 9.95 -8.38
N ILE A 219 12.77 10.74 -7.92
CA ILE A 219 11.36 10.38 -7.88
C ILE A 219 10.86 10.24 -9.32
N LEU A 220 10.33 9.06 -9.66
CA LEU A 220 9.83 8.76 -11.01
C LEU A 220 8.31 8.91 -11.09
N LEU A 221 7.63 8.81 -9.94
CA LEU A 221 6.18 8.88 -9.87
C LEU A 221 5.70 10.33 -9.97
N LYS A 222 4.79 10.60 -10.91
CA LYS A 222 4.17 11.92 -11.06
C LYS A 222 3.08 12.17 -10.00
N PRO A 223 2.79 13.44 -9.63
CA PRO A 223 1.73 13.81 -8.69
C PRO A 223 0.40 13.10 -8.91
N VAL A 224 -0.09 13.09 -10.15
CA VAL A 224 -1.39 12.49 -10.49
C VAL A 224 -1.43 10.99 -10.21
N ALA A 225 -0.33 10.27 -10.48
CA ALA A 225 -0.23 8.85 -10.20
C ALA A 225 -0.17 8.58 -8.68
N MET A 226 0.56 9.41 -7.93
CA MET A 226 0.61 9.36 -6.47
C MET A 226 -0.78 9.55 -5.85
N THR A 227 -1.50 10.59 -6.26
CA THR A 227 -2.87 10.85 -5.79
C THR A 227 -3.81 9.68 -6.13
N ALA A 228 -3.71 9.10 -7.33
CA ALA A 228 -4.54 7.96 -7.72
C ALA A 228 -4.26 6.72 -6.86
N ILE A 229 -2.99 6.35 -6.67
CA ILE A 229 -2.59 5.23 -5.81
C ILE A 229 -3.13 5.39 -4.40
N MET A 230 -2.91 6.57 -3.79
CA MET A 230 -3.36 6.85 -2.43
C MET A 230 -4.88 6.90 -2.32
N THR A 231 -5.58 7.42 -3.33
CA THR A 231 -7.04 7.42 -3.38
C THR A 231 -7.61 5.99 -3.40
N ILE A 232 -6.98 5.07 -4.14
CA ILE A 232 -7.40 3.66 -4.16
C ILE A 232 -7.19 3.03 -2.78
N CYS A 233 -6.00 3.19 -2.20
CA CYS A 233 -5.70 2.69 -0.85
C CYS A 233 -6.65 3.26 0.20
N TRP A 234 -6.97 4.55 0.11
CA TRP A 234 -7.91 5.23 0.99
C TRP A 234 -9.32 4.66 0.90
N ARG A 235 -9.84 4.47 -0.33
CA ARG A 235 -11.17 3.88 -0.55
C ARG A 235 -11.27 2.47 0.03
N CYS A 236 -10.20 1.68 -0.05
CA CYS A 236 -10.13 0.38 0.60
C CYS A 236 -10.26 0.47 2.13
N LEU A 237 -9.60 1.46 2.77
CA LEU A 237 -9.71 1.69 4.21
C LEU A 237 -11.12 2.11 4.62
N VAL A 238 -11.71 3.08 3.89
CA VAL A 238 -13.06 3.58 4.15
C VAL A 238 -14.09 2.48 4.02
N LEU A 239 -14.05 1.68 2.94
CA LEU A 239 -14.96 0.53 2.76
C LEU A 239 -14.91 -0.43 3.96
N SER A 240 -13.71 -0.70 4.47
CA SER A 240 -13.53 -1.62 5.58
C SER A 240 -13.82 -1.01 6.96
N ASN A 241 -14.28 0.24 7.01
CA ASN A 241 -14.42 1.04 8.23
C ASN A 241 -13.18 1.00 9.12
N PHE A 242 -11.99 0.98 8.51
CA PHE A 242 -10.70 0.85 9.21
C PHE A 242 -10.60 -0.40 10.09
N SER A 243 -11.13 -1.54 9.64
CA SER A 243 -10.97 -2.79 10.37
C SER A 243 -9.50 -3.10 10.64
N THR A 244 -9.20 -3.68 11.80
CA THR A 244 -7.83 -3.94 12.28
C THR A 244 -6.98 -4.65 11.23
N ASN A 245 -7.54 -5.64 10.54
CA ASN A 245 -6.84 -6.40 9.51
C ASN A 245 -6.45 -5.55 8.28
N ILE A 246 -7.38 -4.73 7.77
CA ILE A 246 -7.13 -3.90 6.59
C ILE A 246 -6.22 -2.72 6.94
N LEU A 247 -6.40 -2.12 8.12
CA LEU A 247 -5.51 -1.06 8.62
C LEU A 247 -4.09 -1.59 8.82
N LYS A 248 -3.93 -2.78 9.42
CA LYS A 248 -2.63 -3.45 9.54
C LYS A 248 -1.98 -3.70 8.19
N LEU A 249 -2.72 -4.20 7.20
CA LEU A 249 -2.21 -4.37 5.83
C LEU A 249 -1.77 -3.04 5.22
N PHE A 250 -2.54 -1.96 5.40
CA PHE A 250 -2.14 -0.63 4.94
C PHE A 250 -0.86 -0.14 5.62
N VAL A 251 -0.74 -0.30 6.94
CA VAL A 251 0.46 0.09 7.69
C VAL A 251 1.69 -0.68 7.20
N ILE A 252 1.57 -2.00 7.06
CA ILE A 252 2.68 -2.87 6.63
C ILE A 252 3.08 -2.61 5.18
N LYS A 253 2.11 -2.40 4.28
CA LYS A 253 2.36 -2.40 2.83
C LYS A 253 2.54 -1.01 2.24
N ILE A 254 1.86 0.00 2.78
CA ILE A 254 1.85 1.36 2.22
C ILE A 254 2.54 2.33 3.17
N TYR A 255 2.09 2.41 4.42
CA TYR A 255 2.56 3.45 5.35
C TYR A 255 4.01 3.24 5.85
N SER A 256 4.55 2.03 5.72
CA SER A 256 5.95 1.70 6.04
C SER A 256 6.94 2.06 4.93
N ILE A 257 6.46 2.55 3.77
CA ILE A 257 7.33 2.91 2.64
C ILE A 257 8.21 4.10 3.03
N PRO A 258 9.53 4.06 2.76
CA PRO A 258 10.44 5.14 3.10
C PRO A 258 9.96 6.50 2.57
N LEU A 259 10.02 7.51 3.44
CA LEU A 259 9.73 8.91 3.12
C LEU A 259 8.33 9.18 2.57
N LEU A 260 7.37 8.27 2.77
CA LEU A 260 6.01 8.41 2.22
C LEU A 260 5.39 9.77 2.56
N VAL A 261 5.46 10.21 3.82
CA VAL A 261 4.80 11.45 4.26
C VAL A 261 5.42 12.68 3.58
N GLU A 262 6.73 12.75 3.47
CA GLU A 262 7.42 13.83 2.75
C GLU A 262 7.08 13.83 1.25
N HIS A 263 7.04 12.66 0.63
CA HIS A 263 6.58 12.53 -0.75
C HIS A 263 5.12 12.96 -0.92
N LEU A 264 4.25 12.68 0.05
CA LEU A 264 2.86 13.12 0.01
C LEU A 264 2.73 14.63 0.15
N ILE A 265 3.51 15.28 1.02
CA ILE A 265 3.53 16.75 1.14
C ILE A 265 3.93 17.38 -0.20
N SER A 266 4.99 16.86 -0.82
CA SER A 266 5.50 17.40 -2.08
C SER A 266 4.60 17.13 -3.29
N LEU A 267 4.07 15.90 -3.42
CA LEU A 267 3.38 15.46 -4.63
C LEU A 267 1.86 15.52 -4.53
N SER A 268 1.27 15.42 -3.34
CA SER A 268 -0.18 15.28 -3.18
C SER A 268 -0.68 15.72 -1.79
N PRO A 269 -0.52 17.02 -1.43
CA PRO A 269 -0.79 17.52 -0.07
C PRO A 269 -2.23 17.29 0.40
N LYS A 270 -3.21 17.26 -0.51
CA LYS A 270 -4.62 16.96 -0.22
C LYS A 270 -4.85 15.60 0.47
N ILE A 271 -3.94 14.63 0.26
CA ILE A 271 -4.00 13.34 0.96
C ILE A 271 -3.63 13.48 2.43
N ILE A 272 -2.67 14.36 2.76
CA ILE A 272 -2.32 14.68 4.15
C ILE A 272 -3.50 15.34 4.87
N GLU A 273 -4.19 16.28 4.21
CA GLU A 273 -5.42 16.87 4.76
C GLU A 273 -6.48 15.81 5.05
N THR A 274 -6.63 14.83 4.16
CA THR A 274 -7.55 13.70 4.33
C THR A 274 -7.15 12.85 5.54
N PHE A 275 -5.86 12.54 5.71
CA PHE A 275 -5.35 11.79 6.87
C PHE A 275 -5.64 12.51 8.18
N ASN A 276 -5.47 13.83 8.19
CA ASN A 276 -5.75 14.66 9.36
C ASN A 276 -7.25 14.75 9.66
N SER A 277 -8.11 14.84 8.64
CA SER A 277 -9.56 14.91 8.85
C SER A 277 -10.17 13.64 9.48
N VAL A 278 -9.50 12.50 9.37
CA VAL A 278 -9.99 11.20 9.87
C VAL A 278 -9.15 10.67 11.04
N ASN A 279 -8.27 11.51 11.59
CA ASN A 279 -7.38 11.15 12.70
C ASN A 279 -6.61 9.85 12.42
N LEU A 280 -6.07 9.68 11.19
CA LEU A 280 -5.37 8.45 10.80
C LEU A 280 -4.22 8.13 11.77
N LEU A 281 -3.49 9.15 12.22
CA LEU A 281 -2.43 9.00 13.21
C LEU A 281 -2.94 8.29 14.47
N GLU A 282 -4.07 8.73 15.03
CA GLU A 282 -4.65 8.13 16.23
C GLU A 282 -5.01 6.67 16.00
N LYS A 283 -5.62 6.33 14.85
CA LYS A 283 -5.96 4.95 14.50
C LYS A 283 -4.72 4.05 14.38
N ILE A 284 -3.63 4.56 13.79
CA ILE A 284 -2.37 3.82 13.70
C ILE A 284 -1.76 3.64 15.11
N MET A 285 -1.80 4.68 15.96
CA MET A 285 -1.26 4.57 17.32
C MET A 285 -2.08 3.61 18.18
N GLN A 286 -3.42 3.60 18.06
CA GLN A 286 -4.29 2.62 18.72
C GLN A 286 -3.96 1.18 18.28
N LEU A 287 -3.65 0.97 17.00
CA LEU A 287 -3.20 -0.32 16.49
C LEU A 287 -1.86 -0.76 17.11
N LEU A 288 -0.91 0.18 17.27
CA LEU A 288 0.40 -0.10 17.88
C LEU A 288 0.36 -0.25 19.40
N ASN A 289 -0.67 0.28 20.06
CA ASN A 289 -0.88 0.09 21.50
C ASN A 289 -1.25 -1.35 21.86
N ASP A 290 -1.82 -2.12 20.95
CA ASP A 290 -2.04 -3.55 21.12
C ASP A 290 -0.74 -4.32 20.83
N GLN A 291 -0.16 -4.91 21.87
CA GLN A 291 1.10 -5.65 21.79
C GLN A 291 1.06 -6.77 20.72
N ASN A 292 -0.06 -7.48 20.59
CA ASN A 292 -0.16 -8.58 19.62
C ASN A 292 -0.10 -8.04 18.17
N GLN A 293 -0.82 -6.95 17.90
CA GLN A 293 -0.80 -6.32 16.58
C GLN A 293 0.56 -5.68 16.29
N CYS A 294 1.18 -5.06 17.30
CA CYS A 294 2.52 -4.48 17.23
C CYS A 294 3.57 -5.53 16.84
N ASP A 295 3.58 -6.69 17.49
CA ASP A 295 4.52 -7.77 17.22
C ASP A 295 4.29 -8.40 15.84
N GLU A 296 3.03 -8.59 15.44
CA GLU A 296 2.70 -9.05 14.08
C GLU A 296 3.18 -8.07 13.00
N ILE A 297 2.96 -6.77 13.19
CA ILE A 297 3.44 -5.72 12.26
C ILE A 297 4.95 -5.77 12.18
N PHE A 298 5.65 -5.84 13.32
CA PHE A 298 7.10 -5.94 13.35
C PHE A 298 7.61 -7.18 12.61
N HIS A 299 7.00 -8.35 12.82
CA HIS A 299 7.41 -9.59 12.14
C HIS A 299 7.14 -9.60 10.64
N CYS A 300 6.15 -8.83 10.17
CA CYS A 300 5.87 -8.68 8.75
C CYS A 300 6.75 -7.64 8.05
N LEU A 301 7.41 -6.75 8.82
CA LEU A 301 8.23 -5.66 8.29
C LEU A 301 9.72 -6.02 8.26
N HIS A 302 10.39 -5.54 7.21
CA HIS A 302 11.85 -5.48 7.22
C HIS A 302 12.32 -4.38 8.18
N PRO A 303 13.42 -4.53 8.93
CA PRO A 303 13.86 -3.52 9.90
C PRO A 303 14.05 -2.11 9.34
N SER A 304 14.56 -1.97 8.11
CA SER A 304 14.64 -0.67 7.43
C SER A 304 13.27 -0.01 7.22
N TRP A 305 12.23 -0.82 7.01
CA TRP A 305 10.84 -0.35 6.85
C TRP A 305 10.18 -0.08 8.21
N SER A 306 10.61 -0.75 9.28
CA SER A 306 10.21 -0.41 10.65
C SER A 306 10.70 0.99 11.04
N LEU A 307 11.93 1.34 10.68
CA LEU A 307 12.43 2.72 10.87
C LEU A 307 11.67 3.72 9.99
N SER A 308 11.38 3.34 8.75
CA SER A 308 10.58 4.15 7.83
C SER A 308 9.16 4.40 8.36
N LEU A 309 8.55 3.39 8.96
CA LEU A 309 7.26 3.51 9.63
C LEU A 309 7.33 4.53 10.79
N ILE A 310 8.34 4.44 11.65
CA ILE A 310 8.55 5.41 12.74
C ILE A 310 8.70 6.83 12.17
N ALA A 311 9.54 7.01 11.16
CA ALA A 311 9.77 8.32 10.56
C ALA A 311 8.48 8.93 9.97
N ASN A 312 7.69 8.13 9.24
CA ASN A 312 6.41 8.57 8.72
C ASN A 312 5.40 8.90 9.84
N ILE A 313 5.38 8.13 10.94
CA ILE A 313 4.55 8.42 12.11
C ILE A 313 4.94 9.77 12.74
N VAL A 314 6.24 9.98 12.99
CA VAL A 314 6.77 11.20 13.61
C VAL A 314 6.49 12.41 12.73
N HIS A 315 6.73 12.29 11.42
CA HIS A 315 6.50 13.40 10.48
C HIS A 315 5.01 13.77 10.40
N LEU A 316 4.09 12.80 10.34
CA LEU A 316 2.66 13.10 10.38
C LEU A 316 2.25 13.74 11.72
N ALA A 317 2.84 13.30 12.83
CA ALA A 317 2.60 13.87 14.15
C ALA A 317 3.08 15.33 14.26
N GLU A 318 4.20 15.71 13.64
CA GLU A 318 4.66 17.10 13.55
C GLU A 318 3.63 17.98 12.83
N LEU A 319 3.12 17.53 11.67
CA LEU A 319 2.11 18.27 10.91
C LEU A 319 0.80 18.45 11.70
N CYS A 320 0.39 17.43 12.45
CA CYS A 320 -0.74 17.52 13.38
C CYS A 320 -0.45 18.49 14.54
N ALA A 321 0.80 18.52 15.02
CA ALA A 321 1.23 19.41 16.09
C ALA A 321 1.23 20.88 15.63
N GLU A 322 1.65 21.19 14.41
CA GLU A 322 1.64 22.55 13.85
C GLU A 322 0.21 23.10 13.65
N THR A 323 -0.76 22.23 13.37
CA THR A 323 -2.15 22.62 13.05
C THR A 323 -3.10 22.58 14.26
N ASP A 324 -2.57 22.48 15.49
CA ASP A 324 -3.32 22.36 16.75
C ASP A 324 -4.32 21.19 16.85
N LYS A 325 -4.29 20.27 15.88
CA LYS A 325 -5.08 19.02 15.88
C LYS A 325 -4.50 17.94 16.81
N PHE A 326 -3.29 18.16 17.33
CA PHE A 326 -2.65 17.27 18.27
C PHE A 326 -3.12 17.55 19.70
N GLU A 327 -4.25 16.95 20.06
CA GLU A 327 -4.88 17.12 21.37
C GLU A 327 -4.15 16.37 22.50
N ASN A 328 -4.52 16.73 23.74
CA ASN A 328 -3.98 16.16 24.97
C ASN A 328 -4.14 14.64 25.10
N ASN A 329 -5.23 14.07 24.57
CA ASN A 329 -5.49 12.62 24.62
C ASN A 329 -4.70 11.90 23.51
N SER A 330 -4.65 12.47 22.31
CA SER A 330 -3.86 11.98 21.18
C SER A 330 -2.37 11.93 21.53
N THR A 331 -1.88 12.87 22.34
CA THR A 331 -0.51 12.88 22.87
C THR A 331 -0.19 11.63 23.69
N SER A 332 -1.09 11.24 24.60
CA SER A 332 -0.88 10.03 25.43
C SER A 332 -0.90 8.76 24.59
N VAL A 333 -1.88 8.64 23.69
CA VAL A 333 -2.03 7.50 22.76
C VAL A 333 -0.79 7.36 21.88
N PHE A 334 -0.25 8.49 21.38
CA PHE A 334 0.98 8.53 20.60
C PHE A 334 2.21 8.08 21.39
N ILE A 335 2.41 8.62 22.60
CA ILE A 335 3.57 8.29 23.43
C ILE A 335 3.60 6.79 23.74
N VAL A 336 2.46 6.21 24.15
CA VAL A 336 2.38 4.78 24.45
C VAL A 336 2.67 3.96 23.21
N GLY A 337 1.99 4.24 22.09
CA GLY A 337 2.08 3.40 20.88
C GLY A 337 3.47 3.42 20.26
N LEU A 338 4.09 4.61 20.21
CA LEU A 338 5.44 4.74 19.69
C LEU A 338 6.47 4.08 20.64
N THR A 339 6.29 4.21 21.96
CA THR A 339 7.15 3.53 22.94
C THR A 339 7.06 2.02 22.82
N THR A 340 5.85 1.47 22.72
CA THR A 340 5.60 0.03 22.55
C THR A 340 6.30 -0.50 21.31
N PHE A 341 6.12 0.16 20.16
CA PHE A 341 6.74 -0.29 18.91
C PHE A 341 8.28 -0.20 18.96
N LEU A 342 8.84 0.88 19.53
CA LEU A 342 10.28 1.01 19.72
C LEU A 342 10.85 -0.05 20.67
N ASP A 343 10.09 -0.45 21.69
CA ASP A 343 10.50 -1.50 22.61
C ASP A 343 10.45 -2.89 21.95
N THR A 344 9.40 -3.17 21.16
CA THR A 344 9.32 -4.38 20.31
C THR A 344 10.53 -4.46 19.37
N ILE A 345 10.92 -3.36 18.72
CA ILE A 345 12.14 -3.33 17.89
C ILE A 345 13.37 -3.65 18.75
N ARG A 346 13.54 -2.96 19.88
CA ARG A 346 14.70 -3.14 20.77
C ARG A 346 14.87 -4.58 21.23
N VAL A 347 13.79 -5.21 21.71
CA VAL A 347 13.83 -6.59 22.23
C VAL A 347 14.20 -7.58 21.14
N ASN A 348 13.71 -7.38 19.92
CA ASN A 348 13.93 -8.30 18.82
C ASN A 348 15.27 -8.12 18.09
N VAL A 349 15.81 -6.90 18.05
CA VAL A 349 17.13 -6.60 17.48
C VAL A 349 18.26 -7.18 18.34
N VAL A 350 18.14 -7.11 19.68
CA VAL A 350 19.21 -7.56 20.60
C VAL A 350 19.31 -9.09 20.72
N LYS A 351 18.23 -9.84 20.46
CA LYS A 351 18.14 -11.28 20.77
C LYS A 351 18.63 -12.24 19.67
N LYS A 352 19.01 -11.77 18.48
CA LYS A 352 19.29 -12.66 17.34
C LYS A 352 20.65 -12.46 16.69
N HIS A 353 21.71 -12.63 17.48
CA HIS A 353 23.08 -12.80 16.95
C HIS A 353 23.29 -14.29 16.59
N SER A 354 22.68 -14.78 15.49
CA SER A 354 22.86 -16.16 15.01
C SER A 354 23.50 -16.21 13.62
N ASN A 355 24.43 -17.15 13.44
CA ASN A 355 25.55 -17.06 12.50
C ASN A 355 25.24 -17.15 10.98
N VAL A 356 23.98 -17.21 10.52
CA VAL A 356 23.70 -17.55 9.10
C VAL A 356 22.75 -16.59 8.37
N SER A 357 21.99 -15.73 9.06
CA SER A 357 21.04 -14.81 8.41
C SER A 357 20.96 -13.43 9.06
N CYS A 358 22.06 -12.94 9.63
CA CYS A 358 22.14 -11.58 10.18
C CYS A 358 22.54 -10.56 9.11
N VAL A 359 21.78 -9.47 8.98
CA VAL A 359 22.12 -8.29 8.18
C VAL A 359 22.29 -7.11 9.12
N TRP A 360 23.21 -6.22 8.81
CA TRP A 360 23.49 -5.02 9.59
C TRP A 360 22.69 -3.82 9.06
N HIS A 361 22.00 -3.10 9.94
CA HIS A 361 21.32 -1.85 9.64
C HIS A 361 22.13 -0.67 10.19
N PRO A 362 22.39 0.39 9.40
CA PRO A 362 23.22 1.50 9.84
C PRO A 362 22.69 2.27 11.04
N GLU A 363 21.38 2.26 11.28
CA GLU A 363 20.77 2.99 12.42
C GLU A 363 20.24 2.07 13.53
N LEU A 364 20.07 0.77 13.26
CA LEU A 364 19.41 -0.18 14.20
C LEU A 364 20.34 -1.32 14.64
N GLY A 365 21.50 -1.52 14.01
CA GLY A 365 22.43 -2.62 14.33
C GLY A 365 22.05 -3.93 13.64
N TRP A 366 22.44 -5.07 14.22
CA TRP A 366 22.27 -6.40 13.63
C TRP A 366 20.84 -6.94 13.76
N PHE A 367 20.32 -7.55 12.69
CA PHE A 367 18.98 -8.15 12.67
C PHE A 367 18.95 -9.42 11.81
N THR A 368 18.02 -10.34 12.07
CA THR A 368 17.80 -11.48 11.16
C THR A 368 17.02 -11.04 9.93
N ALA A 369 17.63 -11.15 8.75
CA ALA A 369 16.99 -10.83 7.49
C ALA A 369 16.33 -12.07 6.87
N ASN A 370 15.15 -11.85 6.30
CA ASN A 370 14.64 -12.71 5.24
C ASN A 370 15.37 -12.32 3.93
N SER A 371 15.83 -13.31 3.18
CA SER A 371 16.72 -13.23 2.01
C SER A 371 16.21 -12.39 0.81
N ASN A 372 15.04 -11.76 0.91
CA ASN A 372 14.34 -11.17 -0.24
C ASN A 372 14.26 -9.63 -0.26
N CYS A 373 14.97 -8.89 0.60
CA CYS A 373 14.84 -7.42 0.67
C CYS A 373 16.16 -6.69 0.39
N GLN A 374 16.36 -6.29 -0.87
CA GLN A 374 17.33 -5.28 -1.27
C GLN A 374 16.66 -3.89 -1.17
N CYS A 375 16.68 -3.27 0.00
CA CYS A 375 16.41 -1.83 0.12
C CYS A 375 17.15 -1.26 1.32
N SER A 376 18.24 -0.53 1.06
CA SER A 376 18.74 0.46 1.99
C SER A 376 17.99 1.77 1.71
N PRO A 377 17.14 2.26 2.62
CA PRO A 377 16.52 3.56 2.44
C PRO A 377 17.60 4.64 2.37
N ASN A 378 17.32 5.74 1.65
CA ASN A 378 18.15 6.95 1.75
C ASN A 378 18.10 7.44 3.19
N ILE A 379 19.16 7.16 3.93
CA ILE A 379 19.25 7.38 5.38
C ILE A 379 19.20 8.87 5.75
N PRO A 380 19.85 9.80 5.02
CA PRO A 380 19.86 11.21 5.44
C PRO A 380 18.47 11.89 5.45
N PRO A 381 17.63 11.77 4.41
CA PRO A 381 16.26 12.31 4.46
C PRO A 381 15.41 11.65 5.56
N LEU A 382 15.64 10.37 5.84
CA LEU A 382 14.92 9.64 6.88
C LEU A 382 15.23 10.20 8.27
N LYS A 383 16.47 10.63 8.52
CA LYS A 383 16.85 11.32 9.76
C LYS A 383 16.06 12.62 9.93
N ASN A 384 15.91 13.41 8.86
CA ASN A 384 15.18 14.68 8.92
C ASN A 384 13.72 14.50 9.39
N GLN A 385 13.07 13.40 9.00
CA GLN A 385 11.71 13.07 9.46
C GLN A 385 11.63 12.65 10.93
N LEU A 386 12.75 12.22 11.52
CA LEU A 386 12.83 11.82 12.93
C LEU A 386 13.18 13.00 13.85
N ILE A 387 13.85 14.04 13.34
CA ILE A 387 14.23 15.24 14.11
C ILE A 387 13.06 15.83 14.91
N PRO A 388 11.84 15.99 14.36
CA PRO A 388 10.68 16.54 15.09
C PRO A 388 10.39 15.87 16.43
N LEU A 389 10.77 14.59 16.58
CA LEU A 389 10.58 13.86 17.82
C LEU A 389 11.33 14.53 18.99
N TRP A 390 12.55 15.03 18.77
CA TRP A 390 13.39 15.65 19.81
C TRP A 390 13.65 17.15 19.60
N CYS A 391 13.34 17.68 18.42
CA CYS A 391 13.51 19.10 18.07
C CYS A 391 12.39 19.53 17.12
N GLY A 392 11.44 20.34 17.58
CA GLY A 392 10.31 20.78 16.78
C GLY A 392 9.06 21.09 17.61
N THR A 393 7.93 21.31 16.93
CA THR A 393 6.63 21.60 17.54
C THR A 393 6.11 20.40 18.30
N LEU A 394 6.30 19.19 17.79
CA LEU A 394 5.94 17.93 18.42
C LEU A 394 6.68 17.77 19.75
N CYS A 395 8.00 17.92 19.78
CA CYS A 395 8.78 17.89 21.03
C CYS A 395 8.26 18.92 22.05
N SER A 396 7.91 20.13 21.59
CA SER A 396 7.33 21.16 22.45
C SER A 396 6.00 20.70 23.08
N LYS A 397 5.10 20.12 22.29
CA LYS A 397 3.80 19.62 22.77
C LYS A 397 3.93 18.39 23.67
N LEU A 398 4.82 17.45 23.33
CA LEU A 398 5.02 16.22 24.09
C LEU A 398 5.66 16.47 25.47
N LEU A 399 6.63 17.39 25.53
CA LEU A 399 7.46 17.58 26.72
C LEU A 399 7.42 19.01 27.27
N ARG A 400 7.75 20.01 26.45
CA ARG A 400 8.00 21.39 26.92
C ARG A 400 6.76 22.02 27.58
N CYS A 401 5.61 21.95 26.92
CA CYS A 401 4.36 22.50 27.44
C CYS A 401 3.96 21.86 28.76
N HIS A 402 4.05 20.52 28.86
CA HIS A 402 3.74 19.80 30.09
C HIS A 402 4.76 20.06 31.20
N LEU A 403 6.04 20.23 30.87
CA LEU A 403 7.07 20.58 31.83
C LEU A 403 6.83 21.98 32.42
N ILE A 404 6.55 22.98 31.58
CA ILE A 404 6.24 24.36 32.02
C ILE A 404 5.02 24.35 32.94
N ASN A 405 3.94 23.66 32.53
CA ASN A 405 2.72 23.59 33.32
C ASN A 405 2.92 22.84 34.65
N ALA A 406 3.72 21.77 34.66
CA ALA A 406 4.03 21.04 35.89
C ALA A 406 4.88 21.88 36.86
N LEU A 407 5.79 22.71 36.34
CA LEU A 407 6.59 23.63 37.15
C LEU A 407 5.75 24.79 37.71
N ALA A 408 4.78 25.29 36.95
CA ALA A 408 3.86 26.34 37.40
C ALA A 408 2.91 25.86 38.52
N GLN A 409 2.70 24.55 38.67
CA GLN A 409 1.89 23.95 39.73
C GLN A 409 2.64 23.76 41.06
N ILE A 410 3.94 24.08 41.12
CA ILE A 410 4.73 24.02 42.35
C ILE A 410 4.37 25.24 43.22
N PRO A 411 3.89 25.07 44.47
CA PRO A 411 3.54 26.19 45.34
C PRO A 411 4.73 27.12 45.61
N GLU A 412 4.52 28.43 45.56
CA GLU A 412 5.56 29.46 45.80
C GLU A 412 6.18 29.40 47.22
N ASN A 413 5.58 28.68 48.16
CA ASN A 413 6.06 28.54 49.55
C ASN A 413 7.31 27.65 49.73
N GLN A 414 7.99 27.25 48.64
CA GLN A 414 9.32 26.61 48.66
C GLN A 414 10.36 27.39 47.85
N GLN A 415 10.16 28.70 47.66
CA GLN A 415 11.16 29.58 47.08
C GLN A 415 12.21 29.97 48.12
N VAL A 416 13.45 29.50 47.95
CA VAL A 416 14.64 30.11 48.56
C VAL A 416 14.71 31.57 48.08
N PRO A 417 15.02 32.57 48.93
CA PRO A 417 14.99 33.98 48.55
C PRO A 417 15.91 34.24 47.35
N SER A 418 15.35 34.86 46.31
CA SER A 418 16.06 35.19 45.07
C SER A 418 16.60 36.63 45.11
N PRO A 419 17.82 36.90 44.59
CA PRO A 419 18.26 38.25 44.25
C PRO A 419 17.54 38.75 42.97
N PRO A 420 17.52 40.07 42.72
CA PRO A 420 16.49 40.74 41.90
C PRO A 420 16.51 40.37 40.41
N PRO A 421 15.38 40.59 39.70
CA PRO A 421 15.14 40.02 38.39
C PRO A 421 15.90 40.78 37.31
N LYS A 422 16.67 40.05 36.49
CA LYS A 422 17.02 40.51 35.14
C LYS A 422 16.62 39.43 34.14
N THR A 423 15.75 39.84 33.22
CA THR A 423 15.33 39.19 31.97
C THR A 423 14.48 37.91 32.05
N ASN A 424 13.25 38.01 31.54
CA ASN A 424 12.29 36.93 31.24
C ASN A 424 12.83 35.99 30.15
N ASN A 425 13.83 35.18 30.47
CA ASN A 425 14.35 34.16 29.56
C ASN A 425 13.93 32.75 30.04
N PRO A 426 13.08 32.00 29.31
CA PRO A 426 12.64 30.67 29.71
C PRO A 426 13.80 29.66 29.82
N ILE A 427 14.94 29.95 29.20
CA ILE A 427 16.20 29.19 29.29
C ILE A 427 16.81 29.27 30.70
N ALA A 428 16.64 30.40 31.40
CA ALA A 428 17.12 30.58 32.78
C ALA A 428 16.34 29.70 33.77
N ILE A 429 15.09 29.36 33.45
CA ILE A 429 14.23 28.50 34.29
C ILE A 429 14.66 27.03 34.15
N ILE A 430 14.95 26.58 32.92
CA ILE A 430 15.43 25.21 32.66
C ILE A 430 16.85 25.00 33.19
N LYS A 431 17.75 25.98 33.02
CA LYS A 431 19.08 25.97 33.66
C LYS A 431 18.95 25.94 35.19
N LYS A 432 18.10 26.77 35.79
CA LYS A 432 17.81 26.71 37.25
C LYS A 432 17.36 25.32 37.70
N ALA A 433 16.49 24.64 36.95
CA ALA A 433 16.00 23.31 37.32
C ALA A 433 17.07 22.20 37.26
N PHE A 434 18.06 22.33 36.37
CA PHE A 434 19.20 21.41 36.27
C PHE A 434 20.34 21.78 37.24
N ASP A 435 20.65 23.06 37.41
CA ASP A 435 21.69 23.55 38.31
C ASP A 435 21.34 23.25 39.79
N LEU A 436 20.06 23.27 40.16
CA LEU A 436 19.56 22.84 41.47
C LEU A 436 19.83 21.35 41.80
N ARG A 437 20.16 20.51 40.81
CA ARG A 437 20.53 19.10 41.04
C ARG A 437 22.04 18.88 41.21
N LEU A 438 22.87 19.82 40.76
CA LEU A 438 24.32 19.67 40.77
C LEU A 438 24.96 20.27 42.03
N SER A 439 24.28 21.19 42.73
CA SER A 439 24.69 21.69 44.05
C SER A 439 24.19 20.76 45.16
N SER A 440 25.04 19.85 45.61
CA SER A 440 24.75 18.93 46.71
C SER A 440 24.79 19.63 48.07
N THR A 441 23.66 20.11 48.60
CA THR A 441 23.39 20.23 50.07
C THR A 441 21.97 20.72 50.40
N SER A 442 20.92 20.12 49.85
CA SER A 442 19.57 20.06 50.49
C SER A 442 18.59 19.37 49.56
N GLN A 443 18.22 18.13 49.88
CA GLN A 443 17.21 17.37 49.14
C GLN A 443 15.82 17.94 49.41
N SER A 444 15.39 18.92 48.61
CA SER A 444 13.97 19.04 48.26
C SER A 444 13.79 18.37 46.90
N SER A 445 13.53 17.06 46.88
CA SER A 445 13.06 16.40 45.68
C SER A 445 11.68 16.98 45.34
N TYR A 446 11.63 17.95 44.42
CA TYR A 446 10.37 18.44 43.89
C TYR A 446 9.71 17.27 43.15
N LYS A 447 8.74 16.62 43.81
CA LYS A 447 7.92 15.60 43.17
C LYS A 447 7.00 16.34 42.21
N LEU A 448 7.25 16.20 40.91
CA LEU A 448 6.31 16.60 39.86
C LEU A 448 5.07 15.70 39.98
N THR A 449 4.14 16.07 40.86
CA THR A 449 2.87 15.37 41.06
C THR A 449 1.81 15.96 40.14
N GLY A 450 0.85 15.14 39.68
CA GLY A 450 -0.25 15.57 38.82
C GLY A 450 -0.15 15.12 37.35
N VAL A 451 -1.18 15.43 36.58
CA VAL A 451 -1.38 14.95 35.19
C VAL A 451 -0.26 15.41 34.25
N HIS A 452 0.29 16.60 34.45
CA HIS A 452 1.42 17.08 33.65
C HIS A 452 2.74 16.38 34.02
N GLY A 453 2.94 16.06 35.30
CA GLY A 453 4.09 15.28 35.75
C GLY A 453 4.13 13.87 35.16
N THR A 454 2.99 13.17 35.13
CA THR A 454 2.90 11.82 34.51
C THR A 454 3.16 11.85 33.01
N LYS A 455 2.68 12.87 32.29
CA LYS A 455 2.96 13.06 30.86
C LYS A 455 4.43 13.36 30.59
N VAL A 456 5.08 14.19 31.41
CA VAL A 456 6.53 14.44 31.32
C VAL A 456 7.33 13.15 31.53
N VAL A 457 6.94 12.31 32.50
CA VAL A 457 7.57 10.99 32.73
C VAL A 457 7.38 10.08 31.52
N ALA A 458 6.16 10.02 30.97
CA ALA A 458 5.87 9.20 29.78
C ALA A 458 6.68 9.66 28.56
N ALA A 459 6.78 10.96 28.31
CA ALA A 459 7.62 11.52 27.25
C ALA A 459 9.11 11.20 27.48
N CYS A 460 9.60 11.33 28.72
CA CYS A 460 10.96 10.92 29.08
C CYS A 460 11.21 9.43 28.81
N ASN A 461 10.23 8.56 29.10
CA ASN A 461 10.32 7.14 28.80
C ASN A 461 10.43 6.87 27.30
N LEU A 462 9.60 7.54 26.48
CA LEU A 462 9.71 7.48 25.03
C LEU A 462 11.12 7.86 24.54
N TYR A 463 11.65 9.01 24.99
CA TYR A 463 13.00 9.43 24.62
C TYR A 463 14.08 8.45 25.06
N PHE A 464 13.93 7.87 26.25
CA PHE A 464 14.86 6.86 26.76
C PHE A 464 14.83 5.58 25.92
N THR A 465 13.63 5.13 25.52
CA THR A 465 13.47 3.99 24.61
C THR A 465 14.06 4.31 23.23
N CYS A 466 13.82 5.50 22.67
CA CYS A 466 14.46 5.94 21.42
C CYS A 466 15.99 5.85 21.49
N LEU A 467 16.60 6.37 22.56
CA LEU A 467 18.06 6.35 22.75
C LEU A 467 18.64 4.93 22.83
N LYS A 468 17.85 3.98 23.36
CA LYS A 468 18.24 2.56 23.44
C LYS A 468 18.02 1.81 22.13
N THR A 469 17.04 2.20 21.33
CA THR A 469 16.66 1.52 20.09
C THR A 469 17.46 2.03 18.89
N ILE A 470 17.64 3.34 18.75
CA ILE A 470 18.32 3.99 17.60
C ILE A 470 19.69 4.51 18.06
N THR A 471 20.61 3.59 18.31
CA THR A 471 21.89 3.88 18.99
C THR A 471 22.81 4.81 18.21
N GLN A 472 22.67 4.87 16.88
CA GLN A 472 23.53 5.65 15.99
C GLN A 472 23.08 7.11 15.86
N LEU A 473 21.81 7.42 16.16
CA LEU A 473 21.30 8.79 16.32
C LEU A 473 21.44 9.30 17.76
N ARG A 474 22.13 8.57 18.64
CA ARG A 474 22.26 8.94 20.05
C ARG A 474 22.86 10.34 20.22
N LEU A 475 23.88 10.69 19.44
CA LEU A 475 24.45 12.02 19.47
C LEU A 475 23.44 13.06 18.99
N ASP A 476 22.74 12.84 17.88
CA ASP A 476 21.71 13.76 17.35
C ASP A 476 20.53 13.96 18.31
N ILE A 477 20.10 12.90 19.01
CA ILE A 477 19.04 12.98 20.02
C ILE A 477 19.51 13.77 21.25
N ILE A 478 20.78 13.63 21.64
CA ILE A 478 21.38 14.33 22.78
C ILE A 478 21.72 15.79 22.43
N THR A 479 22.22 16.07 21.23
CA THR A 479 22.54 17.42 20.74
C THR A 479 21.28 18.18 20.31
N GLY A 480 20.24 17.49 19.83
CA GLY A 480 18.92 18.07 19.60
C GLY A 480 18.30 18.62 20.89
N LYS A 481 18.57 18.01 22.06
CA LYS A 481 18.25 18.60 23.37
C LYS A 481 19.05 19.87 23.68
N HIS A 482 20.23 20.04 23.09
CA HIS A 482 21.03 21.26 23.21
C HIS A 482 20.62 22.37 22.23
N ILE A 483 19.99 22.05 21.08
CA ILE A 483 19.49 23.05 20.11
C ILE A 483 18.17 23.71 20.59
N VAL A 484 17.61 23.26 21.72
CA VAL A 484 16.52 23.92 22.45
C VAL A 484 17.03 24.76 23.64
N GLN A 485 18.36 24.92 23.80
CA GLN A 485 18.93 26.03 24.57
C GLN A 485 18.72 27.34 23.84
#